data_AF-A0AAW2X365-F1
#
_entry.id   AF-A0AAW2X365-F1
#
_cell.length_a   1.000
_cell.length_b   1.000
_cell.length_c   1.000
_cell.angle_alpha   90.00
_cell.angle_beta   90.00
_cell.angle_gamma   90.00
#
_symmetry.space_group_name_H-M   'P 1'
#
loop_
_entity.id
_entity.type
_entity.pdbx_description
1 polymer ?
#
loop_
_entity_poly.entity_id
_entity_poly.type
_entity_poly.pdbx_seq_one_letter_code
_entity_poly.pdbx_strand_id
1 'polypeptide(L)'
;MEDAQRWSVAYTKHVKQKRKVYQDGFLELQSSRHKVMLLDEWDKLLESRFVKKDDVIKSGETLAFDCYLVDIGELCGGYKPTSTLNQGKDGKVDEKSGSMYGSNSQSNSVSI
;
A
#
# COMPACT_ATOMS: atom_id res chain seq x y z
N MET A 1 -18.31 -8.27 -2.98
CA MET A 1 -17.26 -7.49 -2.30
C MET A 1 -16.18 -7.30 -3.36
N GLU A 2 -15.88 -6.08 -3.75
CA GLU A 2 -14.82 -5.83 -4.74
C GLU A 2 -13.49 -5.88 -4.01
N ASP A 3 -12.94 -7.08 -3.87
CA ASP A 3 -11.64 -7.33 -3.25
C ASP A 3 -10.53 -6.90 -4.22
N ALA A 4 -10.34 -5.58 -4.33
CA ALA A 4 -9.18 -5.00 -4.98
C ALA A 4 -8.01 -5.04 -4.00
N GLN A 5 -6.94 -5.73 -4.40
CA GLN A 5 -5.71 -5.79 -3.63
C GLN A 5 -4.78 -4.70 -4.11
N ARG A 6 -4.16 -3.96 -3.18
CA ARG A 6 -3.20 -2.90 -3.50
C ARG A 6 -1.86 -3.23 -2.87
N TRP A 7 -0.77 -3.02 -3.60
CA TRP A 7 0.61 -3.16 -3.09
C TRP A 7 1.34 -1.83 -3.20
N SER A 8 2.24 -1.57 -2.26
CA SER A 8 3.29 -0.57 -2.45
C SER A 8 4.32 -1.15 -3.41
N VAL A 9 4.74 -0.39 -4.42
CA VAL A 9 5.71 -0.86 -5.41
C VAL A 9 6.74 0.20 -5.71
N ALA A 10 7.93 -0.24 -6.12
CA ALA A 10 8.97 0.63 -6.64
C ALA A 10 9.09 0.38 -8.15
N TYR A 11 8.80 1.38 -8.97
CA TYR A 11 8.85 1.25 -10.41
C TYR A 11 9.99 2.06 -11.03
N THR A 12 10.49 1.59 -12.18
CA THR A 12 11.45 2.32 -12.99
C THR A 12 11.07 2.30 -14.46
N LYS A 13 11.16 3.45 -15.12
CA LYS A 13 10.99 3.57 -16.57
C LYS A 13 12.22 3.10 -17.34
N HIS A 14 13.38 3.06 -16.69
CA HIS A 14 14.66 2.79 -17.32
C HIS A 14 15.00 1.29 -17.25
N VAL A 15 14.18 0.47 -17.90
CA VAL A 15 14.32 -1.01 -17.89
C VAL A 15 15.68 -1.47 -18.44
N LYS A 16 16.19 -0.81 -19.48
CA LYS A 16 17.43 -1.17 -20.20
C LYS A 16 18.69 -0.44 -19.71
N GLN A 17 18.61 0.47 -18.73
CA GLN A 17 19.77 1.25 -18.28
C GLN A 17 20.48 0.64 -17.07
N LYS A 18 21.81 0.80 -17.01
CA LYS A 18 22.66 0.28 -15.93
C LYS A 18 22.43 1.01 -14.58
N ARG A 19 22.01 2.28 -14.62
CA ARG A 19 21.58 3.06 -13.44
C ARG A 19 20.06 3.19 -13.48
N LYS A 20 19.37 2.51 -12.57
CA LYS A 20 17.92 2.57 -12.44
C LYS A 20 17.55 3.67 -11.44
N VAL A 21 16.59 4.50 -11.83
CA VAL A 21 15.92 5.41 -10.90
C VAL A 21 14.61 4.76 -10.55
N TYR A 22 14.48 4.39 -9.29
CA TYR A 22 13.24 3.85 -8.74
C TYR A 22 12.39 4.99 -8.21
N GLN A 23 11.10 4.91 -8.49
CA GLN A 23 10.07 5.80 -7.99
C GLN A 23 9.05 4.97 -7.24
N ASP A 24 8.53 5.53 -6.17
CA ASP A 24 7.49 4.88 -5.39
C ASP A 24 6.16 5.00 -6.13
N GLY A 25 5.35 3.95 -6.04
CA GLY A 25 4.02 3.91 -6.64
C GLY A 25 3.18 2.82 -6.02
N PHE A 26 2.06 2.53 -6.68
CA PHE A 26 1.12 1.51 -6.22
C PHE A 26 0.73 0.57 -7.34
N LEU A 27 0.49 -0.68 -7.00
CA LEU A 27 -0.06 -1.67 -7.92
C LEU A 27 -1.42 -2.09 -7.39
N GLU A 28 -2.45 -2.01 -8.23
CA GLU A 28 -3.80 -2.45 -7.89
C GLU A 28 -4.17 -3.67 -8.73
N LEU A 29 -4.55 -4.78 -8.08
CA LEU A 29 -5.11 -5.98 -8.71
C LEU A 29 -6.62 -5.95 -8.55
N GLN A 30 -7.30 -5.85 -9.68
CA GLN A 30 -8.74 -6.04 -9.77
C GLN A 30 -9.02 -7.52 -10.07
N SER A 31 -9.20 -8.30 -9.01
CA SER A 31 -9.46 -9.75 -9.08
C SER A 31 -10.68 -10.10 -9.96
N SER A 32 -11.71 -9.24 -9.98
CA SER A 32 -12.92 -9.43 -10.78
C SER A 32 -12.71 -9.24 -12.29
N ARG A 33 -11.76 -8.37 -12.68
CA ARG A 33 -11.45 -8.08 -14.09
C ARG A 33 -10.15 -8.73 -14.55
N HIS A 34 -9.49 -9.48 -13.67
CA HIS A 34 -8.16 -10.05 -13.89
C HIS A 34 -7.20 -9.03 -14.49
N LYS A 35 -7.17 -7.85 -13.88
CA LYS A 35 -6.44 -6.69 -14.40
C LYS A 35 -5.58 -6.10 -13.29
N VAL A 36 -4.32 -5.80 -13.63
CA VAL A 36 -3.40 -5.11 -12.72
C VAL A 36 -3.06 -3.75 -13.29
N MET A 37 -3.04 -2.76 -12.42
CA MET A 37 -2.89 -1.34 -12.75
C MET A 37 -1.73 -0.77 -11.97
N LEU A 38 -0.73 -0.27 -12.68
CA LEU A 38 0.38 0.48 -12.12
C LEU A 38 0.00 1.95 -11.98
N LEU A 39 0.10 2.45 -10.77
CA LEU A 39 -0.20 3.81 -10.35
C LEU A 39 1.08 4.49 -9.87
N ASP A 40 1.19 5.77 -10.18
CA ASP A 40 2.20 6.69 -9.66
C ASP A 40 1.95 7.02 -8.16
N GLU A 41 2.87 7.73 -7.50
CA GLU A 41 2.73 8.28 -6.15
C GLU A 41 1.51 9.19 -5.99
N TRP A 42 1.04 9.80 -7.08
CA TRP A 42 -0.19 10.60 -7.14
C TRP A 42 -1.45 9.79 -7.53
N ASP A 43 -1.43 8.46 -7.42
CA ASP A 43 -2.54 7.58 -7.83
C ASP A 43 -2.92 7.73 -9.33
N LYS A 44 -1.95 8.16 -10.16
CA LYS A 44 -2.14 8.30 -11.61
C LYS A 44 -1.89 6.97 -12.30
N LEU A 45 -2.85 6.49 -13.08
CA LEU A 45 -2.67 5.29 -13.91
C LEU A 45 -1.55 5.50 -14.93
N LEU A 46 -0.44 4.78 -14.74
CA LEU A 46 0.69 4.76 -15.66
C LEU A 46 0.50 3.69 -16.72
N GLU A 47 0.19 2.47 -16.28
CA GLU A 47 0.09 1.31 -17.16
C GLU A 47 -0.91 0.29 -16.60
N SER A 48 -1.51 -0.52 -17.47
CA SER A 48 -2.33 -1.62 -17.01
C SER A 48 -2.19 -2.85 -17.88
N ARG A 49 -2.13 -4.04 -17.27
CA ARG A 49 -2.04 -5.32 -17.98
C ARG A 49 -3.11 -6.27 -17.48
N PHE A 50 -3.61 -7.10 -18.38
CA PHE A 50 -4.49 -8.21 -17.99
C PHE A 50 -3.62 -9.37 -17.53
N VAL A 51 -3.96 -9.92 -16.38
CA VAL A 51 -3.31 -11.09 -15.80
C VAL A 51 -4.17 -12.32 -16.04
N LYS A 52 -3.54 -13.49 -16.15
CA LYS A 52 -4.28 -14.75 -16.21
C LYS A 52 -4.73 -15.12 -14.79
N LYS A 53 -5.72 -16.02 -14.69
CA LYS A 53 -6.24 -16.50 -13.40
C LYS A 53 -5.14 -17.11 -12.50
N ASP A 54 -4.10 -17.65 -13.12
CA ASP A 54 -2.96 -18.28 -12.44
C ASP A 54 -1.77 -17.33 -12.19
N ASP A 55 -1.84 -16.09 -12.67
CA ASP A 55 -0.82 -15.06 -12.36
C ASP A 55 -1.07 -14.59 -10.92
N VAL A 56 -0.43 -15.27 -9.96
CA VAL A 56 -0.50 -14.91 -8.55
C VAL A 56 0.51 -13.80 -8.29
N ILE A 57 0.03 -12.59 -8.04
CA ILE A 57 0.89 -11.48 -7.62
C ILE A 57 1.27 -11.65 -6.15
N LYS A 58 2.58 -11.72 -5.88
CA LYS A 58 3.10 -11.81 -4.51
C LYS A 58 4.04 -10.65 -4.19
N SER A 59 4.06 -10.28 -2.90
CA SER A 59 5.07 -9.39 -2.34
C SER A 59 6.47 -9.96 -2.55
N GLY A 60 7.40 -9.13 -3.00
CA GLY A 60 8.78 -9.50 -3.32
C GLY A 60 9.01 -10.01 -4.75
N GLU A 61 7.99 -10.02 -5.61
CA GLU A 61 8.14 -10.33 -7.03
C GLU A 61 8.40 -9.07 -7.87
N THR A 62 8.97 -9.24 -9.07
CA THR A 62 9.18 -8.15 -10.02
C THR A 62 8.27 -8.33 -11.23
N LEU A 63 7.48 -7.32 -11.55
CA LEU A 63 6.60 -7.27 -12.69
C LEU A 63 7.19 -6.41 -13.80
N ALA A 64 7.37 -7.01 -14.98
CA ALA A 64 7.78 -6.27 -16.18
C ALA A 64 6.54 -5.84 -16.97
N PHE A 65 6.40 -4.54 -17.15
CA PHE A 65 5.53 -3.91 -18.14
C PHE A 65 6.35 -3.57 -19.40
N ASP A 66 5.67 -3.14 -20.47
CA ASP A 66 6.31 -2.83 -21.75
C ASP A 66 7.42 -1.77 -21.62
N CYS A 67 7.21 -0.77 -20.77
CA CYS A 67 8.14 0.33 -20.55
C CYS A 67 8.57 0.51 -19.08
N TYR A 68 8.11 -0.34 -18.17
CA TYR A 68 8.37 -0.19 -16.73
C TYR A 68 8.75 -1.52 -16.10
N LEU A 69 9.66 -1.47 -15.13
CA LEU A 69 9.97 -2.60 -14.26
C LEU A 69 9.53 -2.22 -12.86
N VAL A 70 8.71 -3.08 -12.26
CA VAL A 70 7.98 -2.79 -11.02
C VAL A 70 8.34 -3.85 -10.00
N ASP A 71 8.99 -3.46 -8.92
CA ASP A 71 9.30 -4.33 -7.79
C ASP A 71 8.14 -4.25 -6.80
N ILE A 72 7.49 -5.39 -6.55
CA ILE A 72 6.30 -5.49 -5.71
C ILE A 72 6.74 -5.56 -4.25
N GLY A 73 6.33 -4.57 -3.47
CA GLY A 73 6.60 -4.49 -2.04
C GLY A 73 5.50 -5.16 -1.22
N GLU A 74 5.03 -4.47 -0.19
CA GLU A 74 4.08 -5.01 0.77
C GLU A 74 2.64 -4.87 0.28
N LEU A 75 1.80 -5.85 0.65
CA LEU A 75 0.36 -5.77 0.43
C LEU A 75 -0.23 -4.73 1.37
N CYS A 76 -0.78 -3.65 0.80
CA CYS A 76 -1.56 -2.67 1.51
C CYS A 76 -2.91 -3.31 1.87
N GLY A 77 -3.07 -3.69 3.13
CA GLY A 77 -4.22 -4.47 3.62
C GLY A 77 -5.56 -3.83 3.25
N GLY A 78 -6.35 -4.54 2.43
CA GLY A 78 -7.78 -4.30 2.17
C GLY A 78 -8.14 -2.89 1.69
N TYR A 79 -7.91 -2.59 0.40
CA TYR A 79 -8.49 -1.39 -0.21
C TYR A 79 -10.00 -1.58 -0.38
N LYS A 80 -10.79 -1.03 0.54
CA LYS A 80 -12.17 -0.66 0.18
C LYS A 80 -12.06 0.55 -0.74
N PRO A 81 -12.69 0.56 -1.94
CA PRO A 81 -12.82 1.76 -2.75
C PRO A 81 -13.81 2.71 -2.08
N THR A 82 -13.48 3.22 -0.90
CA THR A 82 -14.12 4.40 -0.34
C THR A 82 -13.36 5.58 -0.89
N SER A 83 -13.90 6.16 -1.96
CA SER A 83 -13.64 7.55 -2.32
C SER A 83 -13.69 8.39 -1.04
N THR A 84 -12.53 8.75 -0.51
CA THR A 84 -12.22 9.92 0.33
C THR A 84 -10.83 9.72 0.95
N LEU A 85 -9.88 10.52 0.47
CA LEU A 85 -8.70 11.02 1.17
C LEU A 85 -8.77 10.77 2.69
N ASN A 86 -7.86 9.95 3.23
CA ASN A 86 -7.22 10.10 4.55
C ASN A 86 -6.11 9.04 4.69
N GLN A 87 -4.85 9.45 4.55
CA GLN A 87 -3.68 8.67 4.98
C GLN A 87 -3.78 8.44 6.50
N GLY A 88 -4.23 7.26 6.90
CA GLY A 88 -4.14 6.77 8.27
C GLY A 88 -3.14 5.63 8.32
N LYS A 89 -1.93 5.91 8.79
CA LYS A 89 -0.97 4.90 9.27
C LYS A 89 -1.67 4.02 10.31
N ASP A 90 -1.68 2.71 10.13
CA ASP A 90 -1.69 1.77 11.25
C ASP A 90 -1.06 0.44 10.82
N GLY A 91 0.26 0.37 10.95
CA GLY A 91 0.98 -0.90 11.03
C GLY A 91 0.75 -1.47 12.41
N LYS A 92 -0.23 -2.37 12.51
CA LYS A 92 -0.59 -3.10 13.71
C LYS A 92 0.53 -4.10 14.04
N VAL A 93 1.34 -3.82 15.07
CA VAL A 93 2.26 -4.79 15.67
C VAL A 93 1.65 -5.24 17.00
N ASP A 94 1.37 -6.54 17.07
CA ASP A 94 0.77 -7.21 18.21
C ASP A 94 1.74 -7.40 19.40
N GLU A 95 1.13 -7.38 20.59
CA GLU A 95 1.42 -8.13 21.82
C GLU A 95 2.38 -7.62 22.94
N LYS A 96 1.71 -7.34 24.08
CA LYS A 96 2.01 -7.73 25.49
C LYS A 96 3.23 -7.14 26.23
N SER A 97 2.94 -6.33 27.25
CA SER A 97 2.85 -6.76 28.67
C SER A 97 2.79 -5.55 29.60
N GLY A 98 2.17 -5.73 30.76
CA GLY A 98 1.57 -4.66 31.57
C GLY A 98 2.49 -3.62 32.17
N SER A 99 1.90 -2.47 32.48
CA SER A 99 2.18 -1.75 33.72
C SER A 99 1.02 -0.85 34.06
N MET A 100 0.44 -1.06 35.24
CA MET A 100 -0.59 -0.22 35.84
C MET A 100 -0.04 1.19 36.08
N TYR A 101 -0.80 2.22 35.72
CA TYR A 101 -0.66 3.55 36.31
C TYR A 101 -1.97 3.91 36.98
N GLY A 102 -1.87 4.07 38.30
CA GLY A 102 -2.96 4.41 39.20
C GLY A 102 -3.47 5.82 38.98
N SER A 103 -4.76 5.98 39.23
CA SER A 103 -5.48 7.23 39.31
C SER A 103 -4.88 8.13 40.38
N ASN A 104 -4.69 9.41 40.07
CA ASN A 104 -4.66 10.43 41.12
C ASN A 104 -5.65 11.56 40.76
N SER A 105 -6.57 11.80 41.69
CA SER A 105 -7.58 12.85 41.65
C SER A 105 -7.41 13.71 42.90
N GLN A 106 -7.19 15.01 42.72
CA GLN A 106 -7.80 16.10 43.54
C GLN A 106 -7.22 17.45 43.07
N SER A 107 -8.04 18.32 42.47
CA SER A 107 -8.81 19.37 43.15
C SER A 107 -7.95 20.58 43.50
N ASN A 108 -7.93 21.58 42.62
CA ASN A 108 -7.43 22.91 42.95
C ASN A 108 -8.62 23.76 43.40
N SER A 109 -8.60 24.20 44.66
CA SER A 109 -9.57 25.14 45.24
C SER A 109 -9.14 26.56 44.89
N VAL A 110 -10.05 27.36 44.32
CA VAL A 110 -9.90 28.82 44.30
C VAL A 110 -11.11 29.41 45.02
N SER A 111 -10.84 30.14 46.09
CA SER A 111 -11.82 30.96 46.80
C SER A 111 -11.45 32.41 46.55
N ILE A 112 -12.40 33.21 46.08
CA ILE A 112 -12.45 34.67 46.19
C ILE A 112 -13.88 35.07 46.52
#